data_AF-A0A8A4TH06-F1
#
_entry.id   AF-A0A8A4TH06-F1
#
_cell.length_a   1.000
_cell.length_b   1.000
_cell.length_c   1.000
_cell.angle_alpha   90.00
_cell.angle_beta   90.00
_cell.angle_gamma   90.00
#
_symmetry.space_group_name_H-M   'P 1'
#
loop_
_entity.id
_entity.type
_entity.pdbx_description
1 polymer ?
#
loop_
_entity_poly.entity_id
_entity_poly.type
_entity_poly.pdbx_seq_one_letter_code
_entity_poly.pdbx_strand_id
1 'polypeptide(L)'
;MAKADPTKRVIAAIIDSIISGLITFVLSFVLGLVLGWIPLLGAALAAALSILAGAAYIAIKDALPIEQLGGASIGKSLFNMKVVKVDGSPIDMETSAKRNIPLWAGSAASAVLVATVIGGLLTPLTGLAGFVWVCIECYKVFTDPNGDRWGDTYVGTRVIETTAAQAAAAPPPPPAGSVPPPPTPEAAAPPPPPPPPAAGGDAPEAPPAPEAAAATEAKEEDPYKAPDAPWDGDTKH
;
A
#
# COMPACT_ATOMS: atom_id res chain seq x y z
N MET A 1 -8.33 -14.53 19.90
CA MET A 1 -8.50 -14.82 18.45
C MET A 1 -7.37 -15.75 18.06
N ALA A 2 -7.66 -16.85 17.34
CA ALA A 2 -6.61 -17.79 16.94
C ALA A 2 -5.82 -17.25 15.75
N LYS A 3 -4.49 -17.37 15.80
CA LYS A 3 -3.59 -17.10 14.67
C LYS A 3 -4.02 -17.99 13.49
N ALA A 4 -4.13 -17.40 12.31
CA ALA A 4 -4.45 -18.18 11.12
C ALA A 4 -3.29 -19.09 10.71
N ASP A 5 -3.62 -20.31 10.28
CA ASP A 5 -2.64 -21.27 9.78
C ASP A 5 -1.85 -20.67 8.60
N PRO A 6 -0.52 -20.61 8.67
CA PRO A 6 0.31 -20.00 7.63
C PRO A 6 0.18 -20.72 6.28
N THR A 7 -0.08 -22.03 6.27
CA THR A 7 -0.33 -22.82 5.06
C THR A 7 -1.61 -22.37 4.38
N LYS A 8 -2.71 -22.22 5.14
CA LYS A 8 -3.98 -21.72 4.60
C LYS A 8 -3.83 -20.30 4.05
N ARG A 9 -3.02 -19.46 4.70
CA ARG A 9 -2.70 -18.10 4.20
C ARG A 9 -1.98 -18.13 2.86
N VAL A 10 -1.01 -19.02 2.67
CA VAL A 10 -0.31 -19.17 1.39
C VAL A 10 -1.27 -19.66 0.31
N ILE A 11 -2.11 -20.67 0.60
CA ILE A 11 -3.09 -21.17 -0.36
C ILE A 11 -4.11 -20.09 -0.74
N ALA A 12 -4.61 -19.32 0.24
CA ALA A 12 -5.48 -18.18 -0.01
C ALA A 12 -4.82 -17.11 -0.91
N ALA A 13 -3.52 -16.83 -0.68
CA ALA A 13 -2.77 -15.89 -1.51
C ALA A 13 -2.58 -16.40 -2.95
N ILE A 14 -2.40 -17.71 -3.15
CA ILE A 14 -2.35 -18.34 -4.47
C ILE A 14 -3.69 -18.18 -5.18
N ILE A 15 -4.81 -18.45 -4.50
CA ILE A 15 -6.16 -18.27 -5.07
C ILE A 15 -6.39 -16.82 -5.50
N ASP A 16 -6.07 -15.85 -4.63
CA ASP A 16 -6.18 -14.43 -4.98
C ASP A 16 -5.27 -14.05 -6.17
N SER A 17 -4.10 -14.67 -6.28
CA SER A 17 -3.17 -14.44 -7.40
C SER A 17 -3.72 -15.00 -8.72
N ILE A 18 -4.38 -16.15 -8.67
CA ILE A 18 -5.08 -16.73 -9.83
C ILE A 18 -6.22 -15.82 -10.28
N ILE A 19 -7.01 -15.28 -9.33
CA ILE A 19 -8.12 -14.35 -9.65
C ILE A 19 -7.56 -13.07 -10.29
N SER A 20 -6.50 -12.49 -9.70
CA SER A 20 -5.82 -11.33 -10.29
C SER A 20 -5.30 -11.62 -11.70
N GLY A 21 -4.66 -12.78 -11.90
CA GLY A 21 -4.17 -13.23 -13.21
C GLY A 21 -5.29 -13.42 -14.23
N LEU A 22 -6.45 -13.94 -13.81
CA LEU A 22 -7.62 -14.07 -14.68
C LEU A 22 -8.19 -12.70 -15.08
N ILE A 23 -8.29 -11.75 -14.15
CA ILE A 23 -8.70 -10.37 -14.44
C ILE A 23 -7.77 -9.76 -15.50
N THR A 24 -6.46 -9.87 -15.28
CA THR A 24 -5.45 -9.37 -16.22
C THR A 24 -5.54 -10.08 -17.57
N PHE A 25 -5.71 -11.40 -17.62
CA PHE A 25 -5.82 -12.15 -18.86
C PHE A 25 -7.06 -11.77 -19.68
N VAL A 26 -8.23 -11.74 -19.04
CA VAL A 26 -9.50 -11.41 -19.72
C VAL A 26 -9.47 -9.98 -20.25
N LEU A 27 -9.00 -9.02 -19.46
CA LEU A 27 -8.88 -7.64 -19.91
C LEU A 27 -7.85 -7.49 -21.02
N SER A 28 -6.72 -8.22 -20.95
CA SER A 28 -5.71 -8.18 -22.01
C SER A 28 -6.28 -8.70 -23.32
N PHE A 29 -7.06 -9.78 -23.26
CA PHE A 29 -7.73 -10.34 -24.42
C PHE A 29 -8.75 -9.36 -25.02
N VAL A 30 -9.68 -8.84 -24.21
CA VAL A 30 -10.73 -7.91 -24.68
C VAL A 30 -10.13 -6.61 -25.21
N LEU A 31 -9.22 -5.99 -24.47
CA LEU A 31 -8.54 -4.77 -24.92
C LEU A 31 -7.64 -5.03 -26.12
N GLY A 32 -7.03 -6.20 -26.22
CA GLY A 32 -6.26 -6.63 -27.39
C GLY A 32 -7.10 -6.72 -28.66
N LEU A 33 -8.35 -7.19 -28.58
CA LEU A 33 -9.28 -7.18 -29.72
C LEU A 33 -9.64 -5.75 -30.17
N VAL A 34 -9.76 -4.83 -29.21
CA VAL A 34 -10.19 -3.44 -29.45
C VAL A 34 -9.04 -2.50 -29.80
N LEU A 35 -7.81 -2.76 -29.35
CA LEU A 35 -6.65 -1.88 -29.53
C LEU A 35 -5.57 -2.49 -30.41
N GLY A 36 -5.61 -3.80 -30.66
CA GLY A 36 -4.55 -4.55 -31.35
C GLY A 36 -4.32 -4.17 -32.81
N TRP A 37 -5.23 -3.41 -33.43
CA TRP A 37 -5.02 -2.82 -34.76
C TRP A 37 -4.06 -1.63 -34.75
N ILE A 38 -3.66 -1.12 -33.57
CA ILE A 38 -2.55 -0.16 -33.41
C ILE A 38 -1.29 -0.96 -33.00
N PRO A 39 -0.36 -1.23 -33.93
CA PRO A 39 0.83 -2.02 -33.62
C PRO A 39 1.65 -1.37 -32.51
N LEU A 40 2.21 -2.20 -31.62
CA LEU A 40 3.01 -1.82 -30.45
C LEU A 40 2.26 -0.98 -29.40
N LEU A 41 1.71 0.18 -29.75
CA LEU A 41 1.02 1.08 -28.82
C LEU A 41 -0.27 0.46 -28.28
N GLY A 42 -1.08 -0.15 -29.13
CA GLY A 42 -2.33 -0.79 -28.71
C GLY A 42 -2.09 -1.99 -27.80
N ALA A 43 -1.10 -2.82 -28.13
CA ALA A 43 -0.69 -3.95 -27.31
C ALA A 43 -0.11 -3.50 -25.95
N ALA A 44 0.75 -2.48 -25.94
CA ALA A 44 1.34 -1.94 -24.72
C ALA A 44 0.28 -1.32 -23.80
N LEU A 45 -0.67 -0.55 -24.35
CA LEU A 45 -1.77 0.03 -23.61
C LEU A 45 -2.71 -1.03 -23.04
N ALA A 46 -3.08 -2.04 -23.84
CA ALA A 46 -3.89 -3.17 -23.40
C ALA A 46 -3.22 -3.92 -22.24
N ALA A 47 -1.91 -4.18 -22.34
CA ALA A 47 -1.14 -4.83 -21.29
C ALA A 47 -1.09 -3.97 -20.01
N ALA A 48 -0.74 -2.69 -20.13
CA ALA A 48 -0.64 -1.78 -18.99
C ALA A 48 -1.97 -1.67 -18.21
N LEU A 49 -3.09 -1.44 -18.92
CA LEU A 49 -4.41 -1.33 -18.29
C LEU A 49 -4.84 -2.63 -17.59
N SER A 50 -4.51 -3.77 -18.19
CA SER A 50 -4.87 -5.09 -17.64
C SER A 50 -4.04 -5.45 -16.41
N ILE A 51 -2.76 -5.08 -16.39
CA ILE A 51 -1.89 -5.21 -15.23
C ILE A 51 -2.37 -4.29 -14.10
N LEU A 52 -2.73 -3.03 -14.41
CA LEU A 52 -3.27 -2.08 -13.42
C LEU A 52 -4.56 -2.59 -12.80
N ALA A 53 -5.45 -3.19 -13.58
CA ALA A 53 -6.69 -3.79 -13.06
C ALA A 53 -6.40 -4.97 -12.10
N GLY A 54 -5.46 -5.85 -12.46
CA GLY A 54 -5.01 -6.93 -11.58
C GLY A 54 -4.39 -6.41 -10.28
N ALA A 55 -3.56 -5.36 -10.37
CA ALA A 55 -2.94 -4.69 -9.22
C ALA A 55 -3.98 -4.01 -8.34
N ALA A 56 -4.97 -3.34 -8.93
CA ALA A 56 -6.08 -2.71 -8.21
C ALA A 56 -6.89 -3.75 -7.43
N TYR A 57 -7.20 -4.91 -8.04
CA TYR A 57 -7.82 -6.02 -7.33
C TYR A 57 -6.98 -6.44 -6.10
N ILE A 58 -5.68 -6.67 -6.27
CA ILE A 58 -4.79 -7.04 -5.14
C ILE A 58 -4.76 -5.95 -4.07
N ALA A 59 -4.81 -4.67 -4.43
CA ALA A 59 -4.83 -3.57 -3.48
C ALA A 59 -6.10 -3.63 -2.60
N ILE A 60 -7.28 -3.81 -3.19
CA ILE A 60 -8.56 -3.65 -2.47
C ILE A 60 -9.22 -4.98 -2.06
N LYS A 61 -8.66 -6.14 -2.41
CA LYS A 61 -9.33 -7.45 -2.26
C LYS A 61 -9.90 -7.75 -0.88
N ASP A 62 -9.32 -7.18 0.18
CA ASP A 62 -9.75 -7.44 1.57
C ASP A 62 -10.84 -6.48 2.06
N ALA A 63 -11.18 -5.47 1.27
CA ALA A 63 -12.18 -4.45 1.56
C ALA A 63 -13.22 -4.34 0.43
N LEU A 64 -13.37 -5.39 -0.38
CA LEU A 64 -14.41 -5.43 -1.40
C LEU A 64 -15.78 -5.31 -0.72
N PRO A 65 -16.71 -4.48 -1.25
CA PRO A 65 -18.03 -4.25 -0.66
C PRO A 65 -18.97 -5.42 -0.96
N ILE A 66 -18.53 -6.64 -0.69
CA ILE A 66 -19.26 -7.88 -0.86
C ILE A 66 -19.54 -8.41 0.55
N GLU A 67 -20.80 -8.38 0.95
CA GLU A 67 -21.24 -8.71 2.31
C GLU A 67 -20.73 -10.08 2.77
N GLN A 68 -20.71 -11.06 1.85
CA GLN A 68 -20.26 -12.42 2.09
C GLN A 68 -18.75 -12.53 2.37
N LEU A 69 -17.96 -11.52 2.03
CA LEU A 69 -16.52 -11.51 2.26
C LEU A 69 -16.13 -10.94 3.62
N GLY A 70 -16.95 -10.08 4.23
CA GLY A 70 -16.79 -9.67 5.63
C GLY A 70 -15.38 -9.17 6.03
N GLY A 71 -14.67 -8.47 5.15
CA GLY A 71 -13.29 -8.01 5.40
C GLY A 71 -12.21 -9.03 5.05
N ALA A 72 -12.52 -9.99 4.18
CA ALA A 72 -11.60 -10.99 3.65
C ALA A 72 -11.50 -10.88 2.12
N SER A 73 -10.37 -11.32 1.56
CA SER A 73 -10.32 -11.63 0.13
C SER A 73 -11.05 -12.93 -0.19
N ILE A 74 -11.38 -13.15 -1.46
CA ILE A 74 -12.06 -14.36 -1.94
C ILE A 74 -11.27 -15.62 -1.53
N GLY A 75 -9.94 -15.63 -1.69
CA GLY A 75 -9.13 -16.77 -1.26
C GLY A 75 -9.18 -17.00 0.25
N LYS A 76 -9.22 -15.93 1.05
CA LYS A 76 -9.25 -16.04 2.52
C LYS A 76 -10.61 -16.49 3.05
N SER A 77 -11.70 -16.05 2.42
CA SER A 77 -13.05 -16.42 2.84
C SER A 77 -13.31 -17.94 2.70
N LEU A 78 -12.72 -18.59 1.70
CA LEU A 78 -12.78 -20.06 1.52
C LEU A 78 -12.20 -20.86 2.70
N PHE A 79 -11.33 -20.24 3.50
CA PHE A 79 -10.73 -20.86 4.69
C PHE A 79 -11.23 -20.23 5.99
N ASN A 80 -12.35 -19.49 5.95
CA ASN A 80 -12.90 -18.75 7.09
C ASN A 80 -11.89 -17.80 7.73
N MET A 81 -10.97 -17.24 6.96
CA MET A 81 -10.02 -16.26 7.45
C MET A 81 -10.50 -14.85 7.12
N LYS A 82 -10.31 -13.90 8.03
CA LYS A 82 -10.57 -12.48 7.78
C LYS A 82 -9.40 -11.63 8.23
N VAL A 83 -9.32 -10.43 7.67
CA VAL A 83 -8.32 -9.44 8.08
C VAL A 83 -8.98 -8.39 8.95
N VAL A 84 -8.40 -8.15 10.11
CA VAL A 84 -8.86 -7.14 11.07
C VAL A 84 -7.72 -6.18 11.39
N LYS A 85 -8.05 -4.96 11.78
CA LYS A 85 -7.06 -4.08 12.43
C LYS A 85 -6.69 -4.67 13.81
N VAL A 86 -5.56 -4.28 14.37
CA VAL A 86 -5.10 -4.76 15.69
C VAL A 86 -6.09 -4.41 16.81
N ASP A 87 -6.87 -3.33 16.64
CA ASP A 87 -7.98 -2.94 17.51
C ASP A 87 -9.25 -3.80 17.32
N GLY A 88 -9.25 -4.74 16.38
CA GLY A 88 -10.37 -5.63 16.04
C GLY A 88 -11.40 -5.03 15.09
N SER A 89 -11.24 -3.77 14.69
CA SER A 89 -12.15 -3.10 13.75
C SER A 89 -12.03 -3.66 12.33
N PRO A 90 -13.10 -3.55 11.51
CA PRO A 90 -13.08 -4.01 10.13
C PRO A 90 -12.13 -3.16 9.28
N ILE A 91 -11.74 -3.73 8.14
CA ILE A 91 -10.83 -3.09 7.20
C ILE A 91 -11.59 -2.28 6.16
N ASP A 92 -11.10 -1.06 5.93
CA ASP A 92 -11.51 -0.18 4.83
C ASP A 92 -10.59 -0.35 3.60
N MET A 93 -10.99 0.24 2.48
CA MET A 93 -10.25 0.15 1.20
C MET A 93 -8.84 0.72 1.29
N GLU A 94 -8.65 1.82 2.03
CA GLU A 94 -7.36 2.46 2.20
C GLU A 94 -6.39 1.56 2.98
N THR A 95 -6.86 0.98 4.08
CA THR A 95 -6.13 0.03 4.91
C THR A 95 -5.77 -1.22 4.11
N SER A 96 -6.70 -1.76 3.30
CA SER A 96 -6.43 -2.87 2.39
C SER A 96 -5.31 -2.52 1.40
N ALA A 97 -5.42 -1.36 0.74
CA ALA A 97 -4.44 -0.92 -0.25
C ALA A 97 -3.05 -0.75 0.37
N LYS A 98 -2.94 -0.08 1.53
CA LYS A 98 -1.67 0.13 2.24
C LYS A 98 -1.02 -1.18 2.66
N ARG A 99 -1.79 -2.11 3.25
CA ARG A 99 -1.26 -3.41 3.67
C ARG A 99 -0.79 -4.22 2.47
N ASN A 100 -1.48 -4.12 1.34
CA ASN A 100 -1.17 -4.88 0.13
C ASN A 100 -0.10 -4.20 -0.76
N ILE A 101 0.47 -3.04 -0.39
CA ILE A 101 1.57 -2.36 -1.14
C ILE A 101 2.68 -3.33 -1.56
N PRO A 102 3.23 -4.17 -0.66
CA PRO A 102 4.20 -5.20 -1.01
C PRO A 102 3.84 -6.07 -2.22
N LEU A 103 2.54 -6.26 -2.47
CA LEU A 103 2.03 -7.19 -3.48
C LEU A 103 1.59 -6.48 -4.77
N TRP A 104 0.97 -5.30 -4.68
CA TRP A 104 0.46 -4.61 -5.86
C TRP A 104 1.45 -3.60 -6.47
N ALA A 105 2.36 -3.03 -5.69
CA ALA A 105 3.23 -1.95 -6.17
C ALA A 105 4.17 -2.42 -7.29
N GLY A 106 4.72 -3.63 -7.20
CA GLY A 106 5.54 -4.22 -8.26
C GLY A 106 4.78 -4.42 -9.56
N SER A 107 3.52 -4.87 -9.47
CA SER A 107 2.64 -5.01 -10.63
C SER A 107 2.30 -3.65 -11.24
N ALA A 108 1.96 -2.64 -10.42
CA ALA A 108 1.70 -1.29 -10.90
C ALA A 108 2.92 -0.65 -11.57
N ALA A 109 4.12 -0.83 -11.01
CA ALA A 109 5.36 -0.40 -11.64
C ALA A 109 5.60 -1.12 -12.99
N SER A 110 5.31 -2.41 -13.05
CA SER A 110 5.44 -3.20 -14.30
C SER A 110 4.48 -2.72 -15.39
N ALA A 111 3.29 -2.21 -15.04
CA ALA A 111 2.39 -1.58 -16.00
C ALA A 111 2.98 -0.31 -16.63
N VAL A 112 3.74 0.49 -15.88
CA VAL A 112 4.43 1.68 -16.44
C VAL A 112 5.56 1.25 -17.36
N LEU A 113 6.32 0.21 -16.98
CA LEU A 113 7.43 -0.28 -17.78
C LEU A 113 6.97 -0.89 -19.10
N VAL A 114 5.91 -1.71 -19.10
CA VAL A 114 5.44 -2.37 -20.33
C VAL A 114 4.97 -1.38 -21.41
N ALA A 115 4.63 -0.15 -21.02
CA ALA A 115 4.29 0.93 -21.94
C ALA A 115 5.50 1.46 -22.73
N THR A 116 6.73 1.09 -22.35
CA THR A 116 7.98 1.56 -22.95
C THR A 116 8.75 0.42 -23.61
N VAL A 117 9.44 0.70 -24.73
CA VAL A 117 10.27 -0.31 -25.43
C VAL A 117 11.36 -0.88 -24.50
N ILE A 118 11.98 -0.05 -23.68
CA ILE A 118 12.99 -0.45 -22.68
C ILE A 118 12.36 -1.32 -21.60
N GLY A 119 11.14 -1.00 -21.17
CA GLY A 119 10.49 -1.74 -20.10
C GLY A 119 10.09 -3.16 -20.48
N GLY A 120 9.92 -3.48 -21.77
CA GLY A 120 9.83 -4.87 -22.22
C GLY A 120 11.05 -5.72 -21.84
N LEU A 121 12.26 -5.15 -21.91
CA LEU A 121 13.50 -5.82 -21.49
C LEU A 121 13.65 -5.90 -19.95
N LEU A 122 13.09 -4.93 -19.23
CA LEU A 122 13.14 -4.88 -17.76
C LEU A 122 12.05 -5.72 -17.09
N THR A 123 10.96 -6.04 -17.81
CA THR A 123 9.84 -6.84 -17.31
C THR A 123 10.25 -8.18 -16.67
N PRO A 124 11.15 -9.01 -17.25
CA PRO A 124 11.60 -10.23 -16.57
C PRO A 124 12.33 -9.94 -15.25
N LEU A 125 13.10 -8.84 -15.17
CA LEU A 125 13.80 -8.45 -13.95
C LEU A 125 12.81 -7.97 -12.86
N THR A 126 11.79 -7.20 -13.23
CA THR A 126 10.75 -6.79 -12.27
C THR A 126 9.90 -7.96 -11.80
N GLY A 127 9.62 -8.93 -12.68
CA GLY A 127 8.98 -10.19 -12.33
C GLY A 127 9.79 -10.99 -11.32
N LEU A 128 11.10 -11.13 -11.55
CA LEU A 128 12.00 -11.81 -10.62
C LEU A 128 12.08 -11.09 -9.27
N ALA A 129 12.23 -9.76 -9.26
CA ALA A 129 12.25 -8.97 -8.04
C ALA A 129 10.95 -9.11 -7.24
N GLY A 130 9.79 -9.05 -7.92
CA GLY A 130 8.48 -9.28 -7.32
C GLY A 130 8.35 -10.69 -6.73
N PHE A 131 8.84 -11.72 -7.45
CA PHE A 131 8.84 -13.09 -6.94
C PHE A 131 9.70 -13.25 -5.67
N VAL A 132 10.93 -12.73 -5.68
CA VAL A 132 11.81 -12.74 -4.49
C VAL A 132 11.12 -12.04 -3.32
N TRP A 133 10.48 -10.90 -3.58
CA TRP A 133 9.74 -10.16 -2.57
C TRP A 133 8.57 -10.95 -1.97
N VAL A 134 7.81 -11.67 -2.81
CA VAL A 134 6.76 -12.59 -2.34
C VAL A 134 7.34 -13.72 -1.49
N CYS A 135 8.49 -14.29 -1.87
CA CYS A 135 9.17 -15.29 -1.04
C CYS A 135 9.57 -14.75 0.34
N ILE A 136 10.04 -13.49 0.41
CA ILE A 136 10.36 -12.82 1.68
C ILE A 136 9.10 -12.64 2.53
N GLU A 137 7.99 -12.16 1.94
CA GLU A 137 6.70 -12.04 2.64
C GLU A 137 6.22 -13.40 3.16
N CYS A 138 6.32 -14.47 2.36
CA CYS A 138 5.97 -15.83 2.76
C CYS A 138 6.84 -16.29 3.93
N TYR A 139 8.16 -16.14 3.85
CA TYR A 139 9.08 -16.48 4.94
C TYR A 139 8.68 -15.78 6.24
N LYS A 140 8.39 -14.47 6.19
CA LYS A 140 7.94 -13.71 7.37
C LYS A 140 6.65 -14.25 7.97
N VAL A 141 5.67 -14.65 7.16
CA VAL A 141 4.42 -15.26 7.66
C VAL A 141 4.68 -16.54 8.45
N PHE A 142 5.69 -17.33 8.08
CA PHE A 142 6.06 -18.55 8.81
C PHE A 142 6.91 -18.27 10.07
N THR A 143 7.79 -17.26 10.03
CA THR A 143 8.70 -16.98 11.15
C THR A 143 8.15 -16.01 12.18
N ASP A 144 7.19 -15.15 11.81
CA ASP A 144 6.61 -14.19 12.73
C ASP A 144 5.73 -14.91 13.77
N PRO A 145 5.86 -14.60 15.07
CA PRO A 145 5.06 -15.23 16.14
C PRO A 145 3.55 -15.11 15.88
N ASN A 146 3.10 -13.98 15.35
CA ASN A 146 1.72 -13.72 15.01
C ASN A 146 1.38 -14.09 13.56
N GLY A 147 2.40 -14.39 12.75
CA GLY A 147 2.29 -14.67 11.31
C GLY A 147 2.10 -13.40 10.48
N ASP A 148 2.36 -12.23 11.04
CA ASP A 148 2.15 -10.96 10.35
C ASP A 148 3.22 -10.79 9.25
N ARG A 149 2.79 -10.42 8.04
CA ARG A 149 3.72 -10.04 6.95
C ARG A 149 4.12 -8.57 7.07
N TRP A 150 5.05 -8.08 6.24
CA TRP A 150 5.52 -6.68 6.37
C TRP A 150 4.37 -5.67 6.26
N GLY A 151 3.44 -5.90 5.32
CA GLY A 151 2.26 -5.05 5.18
C GLY A 151 1.32 -5.08 6.37
N ASP A 152 1.21 -6.23 7.06
CA ASP A 152 0.41 -6.38 8.28
C ASP A 152 1.01 -5.53 9.41
N THR A 153 2.32 -5.62 9.61
CA THR A 153 3.06 -4.84 10.61
C THR A 153 3.02 -3.34 10.33
N TYR A 154 3.17 -2.95 9.07
CA TYR A 154 3.19 -1.54 8.66
C TYR A 154 1.88 -0.81 8.94
N VAL A 155 0.74 -1.49 8.75
CA VAL A 155 -0.60 -0.87 8.89
C VAL A 155 -1.27 -1.23 10.22
N GLY A 156 -0.71 -2.16 10.99
CA GLY A 156 -1.33 -2.65 12.21
C GLY A 156 -2.58 -3.48 11.93
N THR A 157 -2.45 -4.48 11.05
CA THR A 157 -3.52 -5.44 10.74
C THR A 157 -3.08 -6.87 10.97
N ARG A 158 -4.03 -7.80 11.11
CA ARG A 158 -3.75 -9.22 11.30
C ARG A 158 -4.79 -10.10 10.63
N VAL A 159 -4.34 -11.27 10.18
CA VAL A 159 -5.23 -12.33 9.68
C VAL A 159 -5.59 -13.28 10.82
N ILE A 160 -6.89 -13.47 11.02
CA ILE A 160 -7.44 -14.35 12.06
C ILE A 160 -8.35 -15.40 11.43
N GLU A 161 -8.41 -16.58 12.06
CA GLU A 161 -9.44 -17.55 11.76
C GLU A 161 -10.75 -17.13 12.44
N THR A 162 -11.82 -17.13 11.64
CA THR A 162 -13.17 -16.84 12.09
C THR A 162 -13.84 -18.18 12.38
N THR A 163 -14.12 -18.46 13.65
CA THR A 163 -15.07 -19.53 13.98
C THR A 163 -16.47 -19.13 13.53
N ALA A 164 -17.32 -20.10 13.18
CA ALA A 164 -18.70 -19.86 12.72
C ALA A 164 -19.49 -18.89 13.63
N ALA A 165 -19.21 -18.88 14.94
CA ALA A 165 -19.80 -17.95 15.91
C ALA A 165 -19.37 -16.48 15.73
N GLN A 166 -18.14 -16.21 15.26
CA GLN A 166 -17.62 -14.85 14.99
C GLN A 166 -17.95 -14.35 13.59
N ALA A 167 -18.32 -15.25 12.67
CA ALA A 167 -18.88 -14.88 11.36
C ALA A 167 -20.35 -14.45 11.51
N ALA A 168 -21.10 -15.12 12.39
CA ALA A 168 -22.51 -14.79 12.70
C ALA A 168 -22.68 -13.57 13.63
N ALA A 169 -21.65 -13.20 14.39
CA ALA A 169 -21.68 -12.07 15.32
C ALA A 169 -21.22 -10.73 14.71
N ALA A 170 -20.95 -10.67 13.41
CA ALA A 170 -20.79 -9.38 12.75
C ALA A 170 -22.12 -8.62 12.88
N PRO A 171 -22.14 -7.43 13.51
CA PRO A 171 -23.38 -6.66 13.58
C PRO A 171 -23.86 -6.41 12.14
N PRO A 172 -25.18 -6.56 11.88
CA PRO A 172 -25.71 -6.30 10.55
C PRO A 172 -25.27 -4.90 10.12
N PRO A 173 -24.91 -4.70 8.84
CA PRO A 173 -24.56 -3.39 8.35
C PRO A 173 -25.70 -2.42 8.70
N PRO A 174 -25.38 -1.18 9.12
CA PRO A 174 -26.41 -0.18 9.33
C PRO A 174 -27.29 -0.13 8.07
N PRO A 175 -28.63 -0.11 8.22
CA PRO A 175 -29.54 -0.11 7.08
C PRO A 175 -29.13 1.02 6.12
N ALA A 176 -29.06 0.71 4.83
CA ALA A 176 -28.70 1.68 3.80
C ALA A 176 -29.59 2.93 3.95
N GLY A 177 -29.01 4.04 4.43
CA GLY A 177 -29.73 5.27 4.76
C GLY A 177 -29.69 5.71 6.22
N SER A 178 -29.13 4.93 7.15
CA SER A 178 -28.83 5.45 8.49
C SER A 178 -27.60 6.33 8.42
N VAL A 179 -27.82 7.65 8.30
CA VAL A 179 -26.81 8.63 8.70
C VAL A 179 -26.46 8.29 10.15
N PRO A 180 -25.17 8.06 10.51
CA PRO A 180 -24.81 7.87 11.90
C PRO A 180 -25.39 9.06 12.69
N PRO A 181 -26.06 8.82 13.82
CA PRO A 181 -26.55 9.94 14.63
C PRO A 181 -25.37 10.89 14.84
N PRO A 182 -25.58 12.22 14.70
CA PRO A 182 -24.52 13.16 15.00
C PRO A 182 -23.96 12.79 16.38
N PRO A 183 -22.62 12.81 16.56
CA PRO A 183 -22.02 12.44 17.83
C PRO A 183 -22.79 13.17 18.91
N THR A 184 -23.38 12.41 19.84
CA THR A 184 -24.02 12.99 21.01
C THR A 184 -23.00 13.97 21.57
N PRO A 185 -23.35 15.25 21.80
CA PRO A 185 -22.40 16.18 22.40
C PRO A 185 -21.93 15.53 23.68
N GLU A 186 -20.72 14.96 23.64
CA GLU A 186 -20.05 14.45 24.79
C GLU A 186 -20.03 15.64 25.72
N ALA A 187 -20.77 15.52 26.84
CA ALA A 187 -20.95 16.60 27.79
C ALA A 187 -19.57 17.16 28.05
N ALA A 188 -19.33 18.38 27.55
CA ALA A 188 -18.02 18.97 27.50
C ALA A 188 -17.36 18.75 28.85
N ALA A 189 -16.27 17.99 28.87
CA ALA A 189 -15.55 17.73 30.10
C ALA A 189 -15.35 19.09 30.79
N PRO A 190 -15.71 19.21 32.09
CA PRO A 190 -15.56 20.49 32.77
C PRO A 190 -14.14 20.99 32.56
N PRO A 191 -13.96 22.29 32.24
CA PRO A 191 -12.64 22.82 31.97
C PRO A 191 -11.71 22.46 33.13
N PRO A 192 -10.46 22.06 32.84
CA PRO A 192 -9.51 21.72 33.89
C PRO A 192 -9.43 22.88 34.90
N PRO A 193 -9.34 22.58 36.21
CA PRO A 193 -9.21 23.63 37.21
C PRO A 193 -8.01 24.52 36.87
N PRO A 194 -8.11 25.85 37.11
CA PRO A 194 -7.00 26.75 36.86
C PRO A 194 -5.75 26.25 37.60
N PRO A 195 -4.56 26.34 36.98
CA PRO A 195 -3.32 25.94 37.63
C PRO A 195 -3.16 26.71 38.95
N PRO A 196 -2.62 26.07 40.01
CA PRO A 196 -2.35 26.76 41.25
C PRO A 196 -1.40 27.95 41.00
N PRO A 197 -1.55 29.06 41.74
CA PRO A 197 -0.66 30.20 41.61
C PRO A 197 0.79 29.72 41.80
N ALA A 198 1.64 30.03 40.81
CA ALA A 198 3.05 29.69 40.85
C ALA A 198 3.65 30.22 42.15
N ALA A 199 4.07 29.31 43.03
CA ALA A 199 4.90 29.65 44.18
C ALA A 199 6.19 30.28 43.62
N GLY A 200 6.54 31.45 44.13
CA GLY A 200 7.65 32.28 43.67
C GLY A 200 8.91 31.45 43.43
N GLY A 201 9.22 31.26 42.15
CA GLY A 201 10.51 30.79 41.67
C GLY A 201 11.20 31.98 41.02
N ASP A 202 12.45 32.19 41.42
CA ASP A 202 13.30 33.29 41.01
C ASP A 202 13.33 33.48 39.49
N ALA A 203 13.40 34.75 39.08
CA ALA A 203 13.45 35.18 37.69
C ALA A 203 14.56 34.41 36.94
N PRO A 204 14.28 33.85 35.75
CA PRO A 204 15.32 33.22 34.95
C PRO A 204 16.35 34.26 34.54
N GLU A 205 17.61 33.97 34.89
CA GLU A 205 18.79 34.73 34.51
C GLU A 205 18.87 34.83 32.98
N ALA A 206 19.11 36.04 32.48
CA ALA A 206 19.14 36.32 31.05
C ALA A 206 20.20 35.46 30.34
N PRO A 207 19.89 34.87 29.18
CA PRO A 207 20.87 34.09 28.43
C PRO A 207 22.03 35.00 27.99
N PRO A 208 23.29 34.52 28.05
CA PRO A 208 24.44 35.29 27.60
C PRO A 208 24.36 35.56 26.10
N ALA A 209 24.84 36.74 25.71
CA ALA A 209 24.86 37.21 24.33
C ALA A 209 25.60 36.23 23.39
N PRO A 210 25.13 36.04 22.15
CA PRO A 210 25.77 35.15 21.20
C PRO A 210 27.16 35.65 20.83
N GLU A 211 28.14 34.76 21.01
CA GLU A 211 29.53 34.92 20.59
C GLU A 211 29.59 35.03 19.06
N ALA A 212 30.30 36.06 18.58
CA ALA A 212 30.41 36.39 17.16
C ALA A 212 31.09 35.25 16.39
N ALA A 213 30.27 34.43 15.70
CA ALA A 213 30.76 33.43 14.77
C ALA A 213 31.42 34.13 13.57
N ALA A 214 32.71 33.82 13.39
CA ALA A 214 33.50 34.27 12.25
C ALA A 214 32.85 33.84 10.93
N ALA A 215 32.61 34.81 10.06
CA ALA A 215 32.13 34.61 8.70
C ALA A 215 33.23 33.94 7.86
N THR A 216 33.08 32.65 7.59
CA THR A 216 33.73 32.00 6.45
C THR A 216 32.93 32.32 5.19
N GLU A 217 33.53 33.09 4.28
CA GLU A 217 33.05 33.32 2.92
C GLU A 217 32.81 31.99 2.20
N ALA A 218 31.54 31.64 2.00
CA ALA A 218 31.17 30.63 1.03
C ALA A 218 31.25 31.27 -0.37
N LYS A 219 32.18 30.79 -1.20
CA LYS A 219 32.18 31.10 -2.63
C LYS A 219 30.88 30.58 -3.24
N GLU A 220 30.07 31.50 -3.74
CA GLU A 220 28.89 31.25 -4.55
C GLU A 220 29.35 30.69 -5.90
N GLU A 221 29.26 29.38 -6.09
CA GLU A 221 29.46 28.74 -7.38
C GLU A 221 28.20 28.93 -8.24
N ASP A 222 28.35 29.63 -9.37
CA ASP A 222 27.30 29.89 -10.34
C ASP A 222 26.80 28.57 -10.97
N PRO A 223 25.55 28.15 -10.68
CA PRO A 223 25.01 26.88 -11.18
C PRO A 223 24.72 26.91 -12.70
N TYR A 224 24.92 28.04 -13.39
CA TYR A 224 24.69 28.19 -14.83
C TYR A 224 25.97 28.24 -15.67
N LYS A 225 27.15 27.99 -15.08
CA LYS A 225 28.38 27.91 -15.87
C LYS A 225 28.37 26.63 -16.73
N ALA A 226 28.00 26.77 -18.00
CA ALA A 226 28.07 25.71 -18.99
C ALA A 226 29.50 25.18 -19.11
N PRO A 227 29.70 23.85 -19.24
CA PRO A 227 31.03 23.29 -19.44
C PRO A 227 31.61 23.74 -20.77
N ASP A 228 32.83 24.27 -20.74
CA ASP A 228 33.64 24.59 -21.92
C ASP A 228 33.96 23.29 -22.68
N ALA A 229 33.06 22.85 -23.56
CA ALA A 229 33.34 21.77 -24.48
C ALA A 229 34.07 22.33 -25.72
N PRO A 230 35.30 21.89 -26.03
CA PRO A 230 35.94 22.21 -27.29
C PRO A 230 35.19 21.47 -28.41
N TRP A 231 34.49 22.22 -29.25
CA TRP A 231 33.94 21.72 -30.50
C TRP A 231 35.10 21.54 -31.48
N ASP A 232 35.60 20.31 -31.65
CA ASP A 232 36.37 19.95 -32.83
C ASP A 232 35.38 19.73 -33.97
N GLY A 233 35.51 20.57 -34.99
CA GLY A 233 34.78 20.44 -36.23
C GLY A 233 35.75 19.92 -37.27
N ASP A 234 35.87 18.61 -37.41
CA ASP A 234 36.48 18.02 -38.59
C ASP A 234 35.86 16.64 -38.91
N THR A 235 34.76 16.64 -39.65
CA THR A 235 34.34 15.47 -40.44
C THR A 235 34.09 15.89 -41.88
N LYS A 236 35.18 15.91 -42.65
CA LYS A 236 35.15 15.63 -44.09
C LYS A 236 35.39 14.13 -44.26
N HIS A 237 34.46 13.45 -44.94
CA HIS A 237 34.64 12.38 -45.94
C HIS A 237 33.38 11.52 -46.06
#